data_AF-A0ABD1CZE6-F1
#
_entry.id   AF-A0ABD1CZE6-F1
#
_cell.length_a   1.000
_cell.length_b   1.000
_cell.length_c   1.000
_cell.angle_alpha   90.00
_cell.angle_beta   90.00
_cell.angle_gamma   90.00
#
_symmetry.space_group_name_H-M   'P 1'
#
loop_
_entity.id
_entity.type
_entity.pdbx_description
1 polymer ?
#
loop_
_entity_poly.entity_id
_entity_poly.type
_entity_poly.pdbx_seq_one_letter_code
_entity_poly.pdbx_strand_id
1 'polypeptide(L)'
;MAHRKNDRSAIWPLACIYSQRFNAGKVDREATLQEFLKSVTETIRTQNPAADPENDHFFKILACGYYVMYLKNPAVNSIIRTEPQRRFFLRSLLQYIRIGFSMASYCIDAQGCAIGTLTPIDSLINHSCDPHAATFICSGTIKVVLLRPVRRGEQIFTSYGPVWWEEEPSNKTPFTCRCVYCDRGPAGRRWRALIDRDFPLGAVDDLQKLHDIALRMDFNSAAKLNALKQFIKKHARHYPERNFGTVLDSYRMLLVAMNRTDVEALERARAWAEDN
;
A
#
# COMPACT_ATOMS: atom_id res chain seq x y z
N MET A 1 3.03 -35.92 -12.87
CA MET A 1 4.47 -35.59 -12.99
C MET A 1 4.67 -34.74 -14.23
N ALA A 2 5.04 -33.47 -14.07
CA ALA A 2 5.49 -32.62 -15.17
C ALA A 2 6.64 -31.77 -14.63
N HIS A 3 7.85 -32.03 -15.13
CA HIS A 3 9.05 -31.27 -14.82
C HIS A 3 8.85 -29.79 -15.22
N ARG A 4 8.80 -28.88 -14.24
CA ARG A 4 8.87 -27.44 -14.50
C ARG A 4 10.28 -27.11 -15.00
N LYS A 5 10.38 -26.78 -16.28
CA LYS A 5 11.56 -26.12 -16.85
C LYS A 5 11.83 -24.82 -16.08
N ASN A 6 13.10 -24.61 -15.79
CA ASN A 6 13.64 -23.47 -15.07
C ASN A 6 13.48 -22.22 -15.97
N ASP A 7 12.37 -21.50 -15.82
CA ASP A 7 12.04 -20.32 -16.61
C ASP A 7 12.84 -19.12 -16.10
N ARG A 8 13.82 -18.68 -16.89
CA ARG A 8 14.68 -17.51 -16.60
C ARG A 8 13.95 -16.16 -16.73
N SER A 9 12.65 -16.14 -17.01
CA SER A 9 11.85 -14.92 -17.16
C SER A 9 11.26 -14.36 -15.86
N ALA A 10 11.40 -15.06 -14.72
CA ALA A 10 10.97 -14.56 -13.42
C ALA A 10 11.95 -13.51 -12.89
N ILE A 11 11.49 -12.27 -12.71
CA ILE A 11 12.26 -11.20 -12.07
C ILE A 11 12.29 -11.52 -10.57
N TRP A 12 13.42 -12.06 -10.10
CA TRP A 12 13.72 -12.14 -8.67
C TRP A 12 13.99 -10.74 -8.13
N PRO A 13 13.69 -10.44 -6.85
CA PRO A 13 13.90 -9.12 -6.28
C PRO A 13 15.41 -8.83 -6.15
N LEU A 14 16.04 -8.38 -7.23
CA LEU A 14 16.86 -7.18 -7.17
C LEU A 14 15.83 -6.08 -6.92
N ALA A 15 15.93 -5.37 -5.81
CA ALA A 15 14.91 -4.44 -5.37
C ALA A 15 14.56 -3.45 -6.50
N CYS A 16 13.50 -3.71 -7.25
CA CYS A 16 12.85 -2.71 -8.09
C CYS A 16 12.12 -1.79 -7.10
N ILE A 17 12.88 -0.88 -6.51
CA ILE A 17 12.34 0.21 -5.72
C ILE A 17 11.82 1.21 -6.74
N TYR A 18 10.52 1.14 -7.04
CA TYR A 18 9.85 2.32 -7.56
C TYR A 18 9.63 3.25 -6.37
N SER A 19 10.54 4.20 -6.18
CA SER A 19 10.30 5.35 -5.32
C SER A 19 9.84 6.49 -6.21
N GLN A 20 8.57 6.88 -6.10
CA GLN A 20 8.22 8.23 -6.52
C GLN A 20 8.64 9.17 -5.42
N ARG A 21 9.74 9.87 -5.67
CA ARG A 21 9.99 11.17 -5.04
C ARG A 21 9.45 12.21 -6.00
N PHE A 22 8.61 13.12 -5.52
CA PHE A 22 8.45 14.42 -6.17
C PHE A 22 9.75 15.21 -5.97
N ASN A 23 10.83 14.78 -6.63
CA ASN A 23 12.05 15.56 -6.71
C ASN A 23 11.81 16.68 -7.72
N ALA A 24 12.05 17.91 -7.27
CA ALA A 24 11.90 19.17 -7.98
C ALA A 24 12.86 19.36 -9.18
N GLY A 25 13.07 18.34 -10.02
CA GLY A 25 13.84 18.46 -11.25
C GLY A 25 12.92 18.77 -12.42
N LYS A 26 12.97 20.01 -12.93
CA LYS A 26 12.46 20.54 -14.24
C LYS A 26 11.31 19.78 -14.95
N VAL A 27 10.37 19.20 -14.22
CA VAL A 27 9.05 18.91 -14.75
C VAL A 27 8.29 20.21 -14.66
N ASP A 28 7.67 20.64 -15.75
CA ASP A 28 6.76 21.78 -15.75
C ASP A 28 5.62 21.46 -14.77
N ARG A 29 5.78 21.94 -13.54
CA ARG A 29 4.90 21.67 -12.40
C ARG A 29 3.48 22.10 -12.71
N GLU A 30 3.34 23.16 -13.50
CA GLU A 30 2.05 23.67 -13.91
C GLU A 30 1.39 22.68 -14.87
N ALA A 31 2.10 22.24 -15.92
CA ALA A 31 1.55 21.28 -16.88
C ALA A 31 1.16 19.94 -16.24
N THR A 32 1.99 19.38 -15.35
CA THR A 32 1.69 18.12 -14.65
C THR A 32 0.56 18.29 -13.63
N LEU A 33 0.48 19.43 -12.93
CA LEU A 33 -0.63 19.72 -12.04
C LEU A 33 -1.93 19.89 -12.82
N GLN A 34 -1.92 20.59 -13.95
CA GLN A 34 -3.11 20.78 -14.79
C GLN A 34 -3.60 19.46 -15.39
N GLU A 35 -2.70 18.59 -15.86
CA GLU A 35 -3.07 17.24 -16.31
C GLU A 35 -3.63 16.36 -15.19
N PHE A 36 -3.02 16.42 -13.99
CA PHE A 36 -3.53 15.73 -12.81
C PHE A 36 -4.92 16.26 -12.42
N LEU A 37 -5.09 17.58 -12.34
CA LEU A 37 -6.38 18.22 -12.03
C LEU A 37 -7.43 17.87 -13.09
N LYS A 38 -7.06 17.81 -14.37
CA LYS A 38 -7.94 17.37 -15.45
C LYS A 38 -8.36 15.91 -15.26
N SER A 39 -7.41 15.01 -15.02
CA SER A 39 -7.67 13.59 -14.78
C SER A 39 -8.54 13.36 -13.54
N VAL A 40 -8.26 14.06 -12.45
CA VAL A 40 -9.08 14.05 -11.23
C VAL A 40 -10.48 14.59 -11.55
N THR A 41 -10.60 15.72 -12.25
CA THR A 41 -11.91 16.31 -12.61
C THR A 41 -12.73 15.39 -13.51
N GLU A 42 -12.09 14.69 -14.44
CA GLU A 42 -12.74 13.74 -15.34
C GLU A 42 -13.16 12.46 -14.60
N THR A 43 -12.35 12.03 -13.63
CA THR A 43 -12.70 10.95 -12.69
C THR A 43 -13.87 11.36 -11.79
N ILE A 44 -13.87 12.59 -11.27
CA ILE A 44 -14.96 13.17 -10.47
C ILE A 44 -16.28 13.20 -11.26
N ARG A 45 -16.22 13.50 -12.56
CA ARG A 45 -17.39 13.57 -13.44
C ARG A 45 -17.96 12.19 -13.78
N THR A 46 -17.12 11.17 -13.83
CA THR A 46 -17.49 9.83 -14.31
C THR A 46 -17.74 8.83 -13.19
N GLN A 47 -17.14 9.03 -12.01
CA GLN A 47 -17.36 8.19 -10.85
C GLN A 47 -18.57 8.65 -10.03
N ASN A 48 -19.50 7.73 -9.83
CA ASN A 48 -20.48 7.80 -8.76
C ASN A 48 -20.05 6.80 -7.69
N PRO A 49 -19.14 7.19 -6.77
CA PRO A 49 -18.61 6.26 -5.78
C PRO A 49 -19.78 5.64 -5.02
N ALA A 50 -19.85 4.30 -5.00
CA ALA A 50 -20.89 3.59 -4.29
C ALA A 50 -20.87 4.07 -2.82
N ALA A 51 -21.98 4.65 -2.37
CA ALA A 51 -22.09 5.14 -1.01
C ALA A 51 -22.09 3.92 -0.09
N ASP A 52 -20.97 3.67 0.57
CA ASP A 52 -20.98 2.89 1.79
C ASP A 52 -21.70 3.75 2.86
N PRO A 53 -22.91 3.36 3.31
CA PRO A 53 -23.71 4.18 4.22
C PRO A 53 -22.99 4.47 5.53
N GLU A 54 -22.12 3.57 5.99
CA GLU A 54 -21.36 3.74 7.23
C GLU A 54 -20.32 4.87 7.09
N ASN A 55 -19.60 4.89 5.97
CA ASN A 55 -18.61 5.93 5.69
C ASN A 55 -19.24 7.26 5.24
N ASP A 56 -20.42 7.25 4.64
CA ASP A 56 -21.06 8.47 4.13
C ASP A 56 -21.40 9.48 5.24
N HIS A 57 -21.78 9.00 6.42
CA HIS A 57 -22.02 9.87 7.58
C HIS A 57 -20.72 10.57 8.01
N PHE A 58 -19.61 9.82 8.09
CA PHE A 58 -18.30 10.36 8.40
C PHE A 58 -17.85 11.41 7.38
N PHE A 59 -18.05 11.16 6.07
CA PHE A 59 -17.73 12.14 5.02
C PHE A 59 -18.55 13.42 5.12
N LYS A 60 -19.82 13.34 5.49
CA LYS A 60 -20.67 14.52 5.74
C LYS A 60 -20.14 15.35 6.92
N ILE A 61 -19.73 14.71 8.01
CA ILE A 61 -19.13 15.41 9.17
C ILE A 61 -17.85 16.14 8.73
N LEU A 62 -16.95 15.45 8.01
CA LEU A 62 -15.74 16.06 7.48
C LEU A 62 -16.04 17.25 6.56
N ALA A 63 -17.00 17.11 5.64
CA ALA A 63 -17.41 18.18 4.73
C ALA A 63 -17.91 19.41 5.49
N CYS A 64 -18.74 19.21 6.52
CA CYS A 64 -19.21 20.28 7.40
C CYS A 64 -18.06 20.95 8.16
N GLY A 65 -17.12 20.17 8.69
CA GLY A 65 -15.93 20.68 9.38
C GLY A 65 -15.08 21.56 8.46
N TYR A 66 -14.72 21.06 7.28
CA TYR A 66 -14.00 21.84 6.27
C TYR A 66 -14.78 23.07 5.83
N TYR A 67 -16.09 22.96 5.62
CA TYR A 67 -16.94 24.09 5.26
C TYR A 67 -16.85 25.23 6.29
N VAL A 68 -16.97 24.91 7.59
CA VAL A 68 -16.84 25.90 8.67
C VAL A 68 -15.42 26.49 8.71
N MET A 69 -14.39 25.66 8.60
CA MET A 69 -12.99 26.12 8.61
C MET A 69 -12.69 27.05 7.44
N TYR A 70 -13.08 26.67 6.22
CA TYR A 70 -12.84 27.48 5.03
C TYR A 70 -13.59 28.80 5.08
N LEU A 71 -14.84 28.82 5.53
CA LEU A 71 -15.59 30.08 5.64
C LEU A 71 -15.09 31.01 6.76
N LYS A 72 -14.27 30.52 7.70
CA LYS A 72 -13.54 31.39 8.62
C LYS A 72 -12.37 32.12 7.95
N ASN A 73 -11.87 31.61 6.82
CA ASN A 73 -10.85 32.30 6.05
C ASN A 73 -11.47 33.49 5.29
N PRO A 74 -11.00 34.74 5.49
CA PRO A 74 -11.56 35.92 4.85
C PRO A 74 -11.56 35.85 3.32
N ALA A 75 -10.53 35.24 2.71
CA ALA A 75 -10.44 35.11 1.26
C ALA A 75 -11.56 34.21 0.70
N VAL A 76 -11.81 33.06 1.34
CA VAL A 76 -12.87 32.15 0.90
C VAL A 76 -14.26 32.74 1.18
N ASN A 77 -14.45 33.35 2.36
CA ASN A 77 -15.72 34.00 2.71
C ASN A 77 -16.05 35.18 1.76
N SER A 78 -15.03 35.83 1.20
CA SER A 78 -15.22 36.88 0.19
C SER A 78 -15.76 36.35 -1.15
N ILE A 79 -15.57 35.06 -1.46
CA ILE A 79 -16.04 34.41 -2.69
C ILE A 79 -17.41 33.76 -2.46
N ILE A 80 -17.61 33.11 -1.32
CA ILE A 80 -18.81 32.32 -0.99
C ILE A 80 -19.74 33.14 -0.08
N ARG A 81 -20.54 34.02 -0.66
CA ARG A 81 -21.39 34.98 0.08
C ARG A 81 -22.83 34.52 0.22
N THR A 82 -23.42 34.03 -0.86
CA THR A 82 -24.86 33.75 -0.94
C THR A 82 -25.20 32.34 -0.49
N GLU A 83 -26.46 32.10 -0.12
CA GLU A 83 -26.92 30.75 0.25
C GLU A 83 -26.74 29.71 -0.88
N PRO A 84 -27.06 30.01 -2.15
CA PRO A 84 -26.77 29.08 -3.26
C PRO A 84 -25.29 28.75 -3.38
N GLN A 85 -24.39 29.73 -3.22
CA GLN A 85 -22.94 29.51 -3.25
C GLN A 85 -22.48 28.63 -2.08
N ARG A 86 -23.01 28.86 -0.88
CA ARG A 86 -22.73 28.05 0.32
C ARG A 86 -23.17 26.60 0.13
N ARG A 87 -24.37 26.39 -0.41
CA ARG A 87 -24.91 25.05 -0.71
C ARG A 87 -24.10 24.32 -1.77
N PHE A 88 -23.71 25.04 -2.83
CA PHE A 88 -22.81 24.52 -3.86
C PHE A 88 -21.46 24.13 -3.25
N PHE A 89 -20.83 25.03 -2.50
CA PHE A 89 -19.54 24.81 -1.87
C PHE A 89 -19.54 23.58 -0.94
N LEU A 90 -20.54 23.44 -0.07
CA LEU A 90 -20.67 22.28 0.81
C LEU A 90 -20.84 20.97 0.03
N ARG A 91 -21.66 20.98 -1.04
CA ARG A 91 -21.82 19.80 -1.91
C ARG A 91 -20.52 19.46 -2.64
N SER A 92 -19.78 20.46 -3.11
CA SER A 92 -18.48 20.27 -3.73
C SER A 92 -17.49 19.65 -2.74
N LEU A 93 -17.40 20.16 -1.51
CA LEU A 93 -16.53 19.57 -0.47
C LEU A 93 -16.87 18.10 -0.22
N LEU A 94 -18.14 17.76 -0.05
CA LEU A 94 -18.57 16.38 0.13
C LEU A 94 -18.19 15.50 -1.08
N GLN A 95 -18.38 16.00 -2.30
CA GLN A 95 -18.00 15.29 -3.51
C GLN A 95 -16.48 15.05 -3.57
N TYR A 96 -15.68 16.09 -3.33
CA TYR A 96 -14.22 15.98 -3.30
C TYR A 96 -13.73 15.01 -2.21
N ILE A 97 -14.35 15.01 -1.04
CA ILE A 97 -14.02 14.06 0.03
C ILE A 97 -14.30 12.63 -0.43
N ARG A 98 -15.49 12.37 -1.01
CA ARG A 98 -15.83 11.01 -1.49
C ARG A 98 -14.86 10.51 -2.56
N ILE A 99 -14.52 11.34 -3.55
CA ILE A 99 -13.53 10.97 -4.57
C ILE A 99 -12.13 10.84 -3.96
N GLY A 100 -11.73 11.79 -3.11
CA GLY A 100 -10.44 11.75 -2.43
C GLY A 100 -10.28 10.45 -1.63
N PHE A 101 -11.31 10.05 -0.89
CA PHE A 101 -11.29 8.79 -0.15
C PHE A 101 -11.28 7.56 -1.06
N SER A 102 -11.98 7.56 -2.21
CA SER A 102 -11.96 6.43 -3.15
C SER A 102 -10.62 6.29 -3.89
N MET A 103 -9.89 7.38 -4.07
CA MET A 103 -8.58 7.42 -4.72
C MET A 103 -7.41 7.30 -3.75
N ALA A 104 -7.66 7.53 -2.45
CA ALA A 104 -6.61 7.53 -1.45
C ALA A 104 -6.13 6.11 -1.16
N SER A 105 -4.82 5.95 -1.24
CA SER A 105 -4.14 4.80 -0.68
C SER A 105 -3.92 5.02 0.81
N TYR A 106 -4.32 4.05 1.60
CA TYR A 106 -4.14 4.07 3.05
C TYR A 106 -3.10 3.03 3.47
N CYS A 107 -2.23 3.42 4.39
CA CYS A 107 -1.45 2.47 5.16
C CYS A 107 -1.48 2.84 6.64
N ILE A 108 -1.28 1.84 7.49
CA ILE A 108 -0.99 2.05 8.90
C ILE A 108 0.53 2.14 9.03
N ASP A 109 1.03 3.22 9.63
CA ASP A 109 2.45 3.32 9.92
C ASP A 109 2.85 2.45 11.12
N ALA A 110 4.15 2.42 11.44
CA ALA A 110 4.67 1.62 12.54
C ALA A 110 4.21 2.10 13.94
N GLN A 111 3.56 3.27 14.03
CA GLN A 111 2.96 3.82 15.25
C GLN A 111 1.46 3.52 15.35
N GLY A 112 0.89 2.87 14.34
CA GLY A 112 -0.56 2.62 14.28
C GLY A 112 -1.35 3.80 13.69
N CYS A 113 -0.70 4.84 13.17
CA CYS A 113 -1.39 5.97 12.57
C CYS A 113 -1.77 5.65 11.12
N ALA A 114 -3.02 5.96 10.76
CA ALA A 114 -3.49 5.86 9.38
C ALA A 114 -2.97 7.05 8.55
N ILE A 115 -2.18 6.75 7.53
CA ILE A 115 -1.69 7.73 6.55
C ILE A 115 -2.44 7.50 5.24
N GLY A 116 -3.15 8.54 4.78
CA GLY A 116 -3.81 8.56 3.47
C GLY A 116 -3.03 9.42 2.49
N THR A 117 -2.78 8.93 1.27
CA THR A 117 -2.19 9.73 0.20
C THR A 117 -2.92 9.55 -1.13
N LEU A 118 -3.02 10.64 -1.89
CA LEU A 118 -3.47 10.62 -3.27
C LEU A 118 -2.24 10.51 -4.17
N THR A 119 -2.02 9.36 -4.79
CA THR A 119 -0.89 9.20 -5.71
C THR A 119 -1.31 8.54 -7.02
N PRO A 120 -1.03 9.19 -8.18
CA PRO A 120 -1.47 8.66 -9.46
C PRO A 120 -0.95 7.26 -9.78
N ILE A 121 0.27 6.91 -9.33
CA ILE A 121 0.87 5.60 -9.65
C ILE A 121 0.35 4.49 -8.73
N ASP A 122 0.28 4.71 -7.41
CA ASP A 122 -0.19 3.64 -6.51
C ASP A 122 -1.67 3.34 -6.75
N SER A 123 -2.47 4.34 -7.14
CA SER A 123 -3.87 4.13 -7.55
C SER A 123 -4.04 3.22 -8.78
N LEU A 124 -2.97 2.90 -9.53
CA LEU A 124 -3.01 1.93 -10.64
C LEU A 124 -2.77 0.48 -10.19
N ILE A 125 -2.26 0.28 -8.96
CA ILE A 125 -1.86 -1.04 -8.46
C ILE A 125 -3.06 -1.69 -7.77
N ASN A 126 -3.77 -2.55 -8.50
CA ASN A 126 -4.95 -3.23 -7.97
C ASN A 126 -4.68 -4.06 -6.71
N HIS A 127 -5.77 -4.29 -5.98
CA HIS A 127 -5.82 -5.14 -4.80
C HIS A 127 -5.73 -6.65 -5.11
N SER A 128 -5.03 -7.37 -4.25
CA SER A 128 -5.15 -8.83 -4.06
C SER A 128 -4.90 -9.16 -2.58
N CYS A 129 -5.70 -10.03 -1.97
CA CYS A 129 -5.39 -10.63 -0.66
C CYS A 129 -4.19 -11.58 -0.72
N ASP A 130 -3.75 -11.92 -1.95
CA ASP A 130 -2.52 -12.64 -2.25
C ASP A 130 -1.55 -11.74 -3.04
N PRO A 131 -0.99 -10.66 -2.44
CA PRO A 131 -0.27 -9.66 -3.20
C PRO A 131 1.14 -10.13 -3.58
N HIS A 132 1.72 -9.47 -4.59
CA HIS A 132 3.13 -9.64 -4.96
C HIS A 132 4.00 -8.54 -4.38
N ALA A 133 3.41 -7.38 -4.13
CA ALA A 133 4.07 -6.18 -3.66
C ALA A 133 3.49 -5.71 -2.33
N ALA A 134 4.29 -4.96 -1.59
CA ALA A 134 3.83 -4.11 -0.51
C ALA A 134 4.04 -2.65 -0.91
N THR A 135 3.04 -1.83 -0.58
CA THR A 135 3.12 -0.37 -0.70
C THR A 135 3.41 0.22 0.68
N PHE A 136 4.38 1.13 0.75
CA PHE A 136 4.74 1.86 1.95
C PHE A 136 4.63 3.36 1.69
N ILE A 137 3.94 4.07 2.58
CA ILE A 137 3.88 5.53 2.55
C ILE A 137 4.69 6.05 3.73
N CYS A 138 5.68 6.89 3.47
CA CYS A 138 6.51 7.51 4.51
C CYS A 138 7.00 8.89 4.07
N SER A 139 6.76 9.91 4.89
CA SER A 139 7.12 11.31 4.67
C SER A 139 6.84 11.82 3.24
N GLY A 140 5.61 11.62 2.77
CA GLY A 140 5.19 12.07 1.44
C GLY A 140 5.78 11.29 0.26
N THR A 141 6.50 10.19 0.52
CA THR A 141 7.00 9.27 -0.51
C THR A 141 6.23 7.96 -0.47
N ILE A 142 5.99 7.40 -1.66
CA ILE A 142 5.51 6.03 -1.81
C ILE A 142 6.62 5.16 -2.34
N LYS A 143 6.81 4.01 -1.69
CA LYS A 143 7.65 2.91 -2.17
C LYS A 143 6.81 1.67 -2.37
N VAL A 144 6.92 1.09 -3.56
CA VAL A 144 6.34 -0.22 -3.87
C VAL A 144 7.49 -1.22 -3.96
N VAL A 145 7.42 -2.28 -3.16
CA VAL A 145 8.48 -3.30 -3.09
C VAL A 145 7.88 -4.68 -3.33
N LEU A 146 8.50 -5.44 -4.24
CA LEU A 146 8.11 -6.83 -4.49
C LEU A 146 8.51 -7.73 -3.31
N LEU A 147 7.53 -8.43 -2.76
CA LEU A 147 7.68 -9.47 -1.73
C LEU A 147 8.02 -10.83 -2.35
N ARG A 148 7.56 -11.07 -3.58
CA ARG A 148 7.77 -12.32 -4.33
C ARG A 148 7.92 -12.05 -5.84
N PRO A 149 8.50 -12.99 -6.61
CA PRO A 149 8.69 -12.81 -8.05
C PRO A 149 7.37 -12.60 -8.79
N VAL A 150 7.40 -11.76 -9.84
CA VAL A 150 6.30 -11.49 -10.76
C VAL A 150 6.75 -11.84 -12.18
N ARG A 151 5.88 -12.47 -12.97
CA ARG A 151 6.22 -12.84 -14.36
C ARG A 151 6.06 -11.65 -15.30
N ARG A 152 6.78 -11.68 -16.43
CA ARG A 152 6.57 -10.69 -17.49
C ARG A 152 5.12 -10.72 -17.97
N GLY A 153 4.47 -9.55 -17.98
CA GLY A 153 3.07 -9.40 -18.39
C GLY A 153 2.05 -9.71 -17.29
N GLU A 154 2.49 -10.16 -16.11
CA GLU A 154 1.62 -10.30 -14.95
C GLU A 154 1.40 -8.94 -14.29
N GLN A 155 0.15 -8.70 -13.86
CA GLN A 155 -0.19 -7.49 -13.13
C GLN A 155 0.44 -7.52 -11.73
N ILE A 156 1.02 -6.39 -11.31
CA ILE A 156 1.48 -6.22 -9.93
C ILE A 156 0.28 -5.92 -9.05
N PHE A 157 0.16 -6.65 -7.94
CA PHE A 157 -0.89 -6.46 -6.95
C PHE A 157 -0.29 -6.11 -5.59
N THR A 158 -0.93 -5.16 -4.91
CA THR A 158 -0.72 -4.82 -3.50
C THR A 158 -1.97 -5.20 -2.70
N SER A 159 -1.97 -5.05 -1.39
CA SER A 159 -3.19 -5.22 -0.58
C SER A 159 -3.70 -3.87 -0.09
N TYR A 160 -5.03 -3.72 -0.07
CA TYR A 160 -5.75 -2.54 0.42
C TYR A 160 -6.39 -2.84 1.80
N GLY A 161 -6.15 -4.05 2.30
CA GLY A 161 -6.76 -4.63 3.49
C GLY A 161 -5.98 -5.88 3.89
N PRO A 162 -6.64 -6.87 4.52
CA PRO A 162 -5.95 -8.04 5.00
C PRO A 162 -5.35 -8.85 3.85
N VAL A 163 -4.14 -9.32 4.09
CA VAL A 163 -3.48 -10.35 3.29
C VAL A 163 -3.74 -11.71 3.91
N TRP A 164 -3.59 -12.79 3.14
CA TRP A 164 -3.93 -14.15 3.61
C TRP A 164 -3.15 -14.63 4.84
N TRP A 165 -2.03 -13.99 5.16
CA TRP A 165 -1.19 -14.30 6.33
C TRP A 165 -1.49 -13.44 7.56
N GLU A 166 -2.45 -12.53 7.49
CA GLU A 166 -2.93 -11.75 8.64
C GLU A 166 -4.18 -12.42 9.24
N GLU A 167 -4.30 -12.39 10.56
CA GLU A 167 -5.52 -12.82 11.26
C GLU A 167 -6.62 -11.79 11.00
N GLU A 168 -7.70 -12.17 10.31
CA GLU A 168 -8.72 -11.22 9.83
C GLU A 168 -9.35 -10.34 10.93
N PRO A 169 -9.22 -9.00 10.86
CA PRO A 169 -10.32 -8.12 11.23
C PRO A 169 -11.02 -7.72 9.93
N SER A 170 -12.26 -8.19 9.75
CA SER A 170 -13.21 -7.98 8.65
C SER A 170 -13.14 -6.63 7.89
N ASN A 171 -12.08 -6.37 7.14
CA ASN A 171 -12.01 -5.22 6.24
C ASN A 171 -12.65 -5.62 4.93
N LYS A 172 -13.94 -5.30 4.81
CA LYS A 172 -14.66 -5.35 3.55
C LYS A 172 -14.08 -4.28 2.64
N THR A 173 -13.40 -4.68 1.57
CA THR A 173 -13.11 -3.76 0.47
C THR A 173 -14.42 -3.28 -0.16
N PRO A 174 -14.51 -2.04 -0.69
CA PRO A 174 -15.72 -1.52 -1.33
C PRO A 174 -16.07 -2.21 -2.67
N PHE A 175 -15.27 -3.20 -3.07
CA PHE A 175 -15.45 -4.03 -4.25
C PHE A 175 -15.34 -5.51 -3.88
N THR A 176 -15.91 -6.37 -4.72
CA THR A 176 -15.79 -7.83 -4.57
C THR A 176 -14.44 -8.30 -5.10
N CYS A 177 -13.52 -8.65 -4.21
CA CYS A 177 -12.23 -9.24 -4.58
C CYS A 177 -12.43 -10.64 -5.19
N ARG A 178 -11.79 -10.89 -6.34
CA ARG A 178 -11.81 -12.18 -7.07
C ARG A 178 -10.44 -12.84 -7.15
N CYS A 179 -9.51 -12.47 -6.26
CA CYS A 179 -8.20 -13.12 -6.20
C CYS A 179 -8.32 -14.60 -5.80
N VAL A 180 -7.24 -15.36 -5.96
CA VAL A 180 -7.24 -16.81 -5.66
C VAL A 180 -7.59 -17.09 -4.19
N TYR A 181 -7.21 -16.20 -3.27
CA TYR A 181 -7.56 -16.33 -1.85
C TYR A 181 -9.06 -16.13 -1.60
N CYS A 182 -9.71 -15.19 -2.30
CA CYS A 182 -11.15 -14.92 -2.16
C CYS A 182 -12.03 -15.83 -3.04
N ASP A 183 -11.46 -16.52 -4.03
CA ASP A 183 -12.20 -17.42 -4.92
C ASP A 183 -12.88 -18.56 -4.14
N ARG A 184 -14.21 -18.59 -4.15
CA ARG A 184 -15.01 -19.66 -3.51
C ARG A 184 -15.07 -20.93 -4.35
N GLY A 185 -14.62 -20.88 -5.60
CA GLY A 185 -14.55 -22.00 -6.53
C GLY A 185 -13.46 -23.03 -6.21
N PRO A 186 -13.32 -24.07 -7.05
CA PRO A 186 -12.35 -25.13 -6.83
C PRO A 186 -10.89 -24.66 -6.77
N ALA A 187 -10.54 -23.61 -7.51
CA ALA A 187 -9.16 -23.10 -7.54
C ALA A 187 -8.79 -22.44 -6.21
N GLY A 188 -9.61 -21.53 -5.70
CA GLY A 188 -9.37 -20.92 -4.39
C GLY A 188 -9.46 -21.90 -3.24
N ARG A 189 -10.35 -22.91 -3.29
CA ARG A 189 -10.36 -23.98 -2.27
C ARG A 189 -9.05 -24.76 -2.24
N ARG A 190 -8.53 -25.16 -3.41
CA ARG A 190 -7.22 -25.84 -3.50
C ARG A 190 -6.09 -24.95 -2.98
N TRP A 191 -6.15 -23.65 -3.27
CA TRP A 191 -5.14 -22.70 -2.81
C TRP A 191 -5.16 -22.54 -1.29
N ARG A 192 -6.34 -22.32 -0.68
CA ARG A 192 -6.49 -22.19 0.78
C ARG A 192 -6.09 -23.46 1.53
N ALA A 193 -6.34 -24.64 0.96
CA ALA A 193 -5.89 -25.90 1.53
C ALA A 193 -4.35 -26.02 1.63
N LEU A 194 -3.59 -25.19 0.91
CA LEU A 194 -2.12 -25.15 1.02
C LEU A 194 -1.62 -24.28 2.19
N ILE A 195 -2.48 -23.48 2.82
CA ILE A 195 -2.12 -22.64 3.96
C ILE A 195 -1.77 -23.52 5.17
N ASP A 196 -2.60 -24.52 5.43
CA ASP A 196 -2.49 -25.40 6.61
C ASP A 196 -1.76 -26.71 6.29
N ARG A 197 -0.96 -26.75 5.22
CA ARG A 197 -0.15 -27.94 4.91
C ARG A 197 1.05 -28.03 5.84
N ASP A 198 1.56 -29.25 6.01
CA ASP A 198 2.78 -29.46 6.77
C ASP A 198 3.98 -28.72 6.17
N PHE A 199 4.70 -28.01 7.04
CA PHE A 199 5.98 -27.41 6.73
C PHE A 199 7.08 -28.45 6.97
N PRO A 200 7.89 -28.84 5.97
CA PRO A 200 8.85 -29.94 6.15
C PRO A 200 9.86 -29.66 7.26
N LEU A 201 10.31 -30.71 7.96
CA LEU A 201 11.25 -30.59 9.09
C LEU A 201 12.49 -29.74 8.75
N GLY A 202 13.12 -29.95 7.60
CA GLY A 202 14.28 -29.14 7.19
C GLY A 202 13.97 -27.65 6.94
N ALA A 203 12.71 -27.30 6.66
CA ALA A 203 12.26 -25.91 6.56
C ALA A 203 11.95 -25.32 7.95
N VAL A 204 11.45 -26.15 8.88
CA VAL A 204 11.30 -25.79 10.31
C VAL A 204 12.65 -25.48 10.94
N ASP A 205 13.69 -26.29 10.68
CA ASP A 205 15.04 -26.03 11.18
C ASP A 205 15.61 -24.69 10.69
N ASP A 206 15.40 -24.38 9.41
CA ASP A 206 15.80 -23.09 8.84
C ASP A 206 14.99 -21.92 9.40
N LEU A 207 13.71 -22.15 9.73
CA LEU A 207 12.83 -21.15 10.33
C LEU A 207 13.29 -20.83 11.75
N GLN A 208 13.69 -21.85 12.52
CA GLN A 208 14.25 -21.65 13.86
C GLN A 208 15.54 -20.82 13.79
N LYS A 209 16.45 -21.13 12.87
CA LYS A 209 17.68 -20.32 12.66
C LYS A 209 17.36 -18.88 12.29
N LEU A 210 16.35 -18.68 11.46
CA LEU A 210 15.89 -17.35 11.06
C LEU A 210 15.32 -16.58 12.25
N HIS A 211 14.55 -17.24 13.11
CA HIS A 211 14.04 -16.69 14.36
C HIS A 211 15.19 -16.26 15.29
N ASP A 212 16.21 -17.11 15.45
CA ASP A 212 17.39 -16.80 16.26
C ASP A 212 18.14 -15.57 15.71
N ILE A 213 18.30 -15.47 14.39
CA ILE A 213 18.89 -14.28 13.73
C ILE A 213 18.05 -13.03 13.98
N ALA A 214 16.72 -13.15 13.93
CA ALA A 214 15.81 -12.03 14.11
C ALA A 214 15.88 -11.44 15.53
N LEU A 215 15.98 -12.30 16.56
CA LEU A 215 16.08 -11.90 17.96
C LEU A 215 17.45 -11.35 18.36
N ARG A 216 18.50 -11.72 17.62
CA ARG A 216 19.87 -11.28 17.91
C ARG A 216 20.06 -9.78 17.65
N MET A 217 20.63 -9.09 18.64
CA MET A 217 20.86 -7.63 18.60
C MET A 217 22.12 -7.24 17.83
N ASP A 218 23.06 -8.17 17.64
CA ASP A 218 24.32 -7.93 16.93
C ASP A 218 24.17 -7.93 15.40
N PHE A 219 23.04 -8.44 14.88
CA PHE A 219 22.74 -8.33 13.46
C PHE A 219 22.03 -7.01 13.15
N ASN A 220 22.59 -6.26 12.21
CA ASN A 220 21.92 -5.07 11.65
C ASN A 220 20.72 -5.47 10.76
N SER A 221 19.87 -4.49 10.44
CA SER A 221 18.66 -4.72 9.65
C SER A 221 18.94 -5.30 8.26
N ALA A 222 20.06 -4.94 7.63
CA ALA A 222 20.43 -5.48 6.31
C ALA A 222 20.77 -6.98 6.37
N ALA A 223 21.47 -7.44 7.42
CA ALA A 223 21.75 -8.86 7.63
C ALA A 223 20.47 -9.66 7.87
N LYS A 224 19.57 -9.13 8.72
CA LYS A 224 18.25 -9.73 8.97
C LYS A 224 17.41 -9.81 7.68
N LEU A 225 17.39 -8.76 6.88
CA LEU A 225 16.70 -8.70 5.60
C LEU A 225 17.24 -9.73 4.60
N ASN A 226 18.57 -9.88 4.55
CA ASN A 226 19.21 -10.88 3.70
C ASN A 226 18.88 -12.31 4.13
N ALA A 227 18.84 -12.60 5.44
CA ALA A 227 18.43 -13.90 5.95
C ALA A 227 16.98 -14.23 5.56
N LEU A 228 16.06 -13.29 5.75
CA LEU A 228 14.65 -13.42 5.32
C LEU A 228 14.54 -13.69 3.81
N LYS A 229 15.26 -12.91 2.99
CA LYS A 229 15.28 -13.08 1.53
C LYS A 229 15.82 -14.46 1.10
N GLN A 230 16.87 -14.94 1.76
CA GLN A 230 17.44 -16.26 1.48
C GLN A 230 16.46 -17.38 1.84
N PHE A 231 15.77 -17.27 2.98
CA PHE A 231 14.72 -18.20 3.38
C PHE A 231 13.59 -18.23 2.36
N ILE A 232 13.04 -17.06 2.00
CA ILE A 232 11.96 -16.93 1.00
C ILE A 232 12.37 -17.59 -0.31
N LYS A 233 13.60 -17.35 -0.78
CA LYS A 233 14.13 -17.95 -2.01
C LYS A 233 14.25 -19.47 -1.91
N LYS A 234 14.82 -19.98 -0.82
CA LYS A 234 15.04 -21.42 -0.60
C LYS A 234 13.74 -22.19 -0.49
N HIS A 235 12.75 -21.61 0.18
CA HIS A 235 11.50 -22.27 0.55
C HIS A 235 10.30 -21.83 -0.28
N ALA A 236 10.49 -21.12 -1.40
CA ALA A 236 9.42 -20.59 -2.25
C ALA A 236 8.37 -21.63 -2.68
N ARG A 237 8.74 -22.92 -2.79
CA ARG A 237 7.80 -24.02 -3.09
C ARG A 237 6.76 -24.27 -2.00
N HIS A 238 7.05 -23.79 -0.79
CA HIS A 238 6.19 -23.87 0.38
C HIS A 238 5.23 -22.68 0.50
N TYR A 239 5.22 -21.77 -0.48
CA TYR A 239 4.13 -20.82 -0.64
C TYR A 239 2.79 -21.50 -1.01
N PRO A 240 1.63 -21.17 -0.40
CA PRO A 240 1.36 -20.15 0.62
C PRO A 240 1.15 -20.74 2.04
N GLU A 241 2.06 -21.58 2.53
CA GLU A 241 1.92 -22.17 3.88
C GLU A 241 2.00 -21.10 4.99
N ARG A 242 1.34 -21.36 6.12
CA ARG A 242 1.16 -20.42 7.24
C ARG A 242 2.48 -19.84 7.78
N ASN A 243 3.47 -20.67 8.10
CA ASN A 243 4.78 -20.20 8.57
C ASN A 243 5.51 -19.40 7.49
N PHE A 244 5.38 -19.78 6.22
CA PHE A 244 5.90 -18.98 5.11
C PHE A 244 5.24 -17.58 5.08
N GLY A 245 3.95 -17.49 5.38
CA GLY A 245 3.21 -16.23 5.56
C GLY A 245 3.82 -15.35 6.65
N THR A 246 4.11 -15.92 7.82
CA THR A 246 4.77 -15.19 8.93
C THR A 246 6.14 -14.65 8.54
N VAL A 247 6.89 -15.39 7.72
CA VAL A 247 8.18 -14.92 7.20
C VAL A 247 8.01 -13.78 6.19
N LEU A 248 7.01 -13.87 5.30
CA LEU A 248 6.68 -12.76 4.38
C LEU A 248 6.29 -11.50 5.14
N ASP A 249 5.51 -11.64 6.22
CA ASP A 249 5.13 -10.51 7.05
C ASP A 249 6.33 -9.88 7.76
N SER A 250 7.20 -10.70 8.35
CA SER A 250 8.45 -10.23 8.96
C SER A 250 9.35 -9.51 7.96
N TYR A 251 9.44 -10.01 6.73
CA TYR A 251 10.15 -9.36 5.63
C TYR A 251 9.53 -8.01 5.25
N ARG A 252 8.19 -7.96 5.12
CA ARG A 252 7.44 -6.72 4.88
C ARG A 252 7.69 -5.69 5.98
N MET A 253 7.55 -6.07 7.25
CA MET A 253 7.73 -5.18 8.40
C MET A 253 9.16 -4.64 8.51
N LEU A 254 10.17 -5.47 8.25
CA LEU A 254 11.55 -5.01 8.25
C LEU A 254 11.83 -4.01 7.11
N LEU A 255 11.25 -4.21 5.93
CA LEU A 255 11.32 -3.25 4.83
C LEU A 255 10.69 -1.90 5.19
N VAL A 256 9.52 -1.90 5.87
CA VAL A 256 8.88 -0.68 6.39
C VAL A 256 9.82 0.05 7.35
N ALA A 257 10.36 -0.66 8.33
CA ALA A 257 11.23 -0.10 9.35
C ALA A 257 12.49 0.52 8.73
N MET A 258 13.16 -0.20 7.83
CA MET A 258 14.35 0.29 7.13
C MET A 258 14.04 1.51 6.26
N ASN A 259 12.92 1.48 5.52
CA ASN A 259 12.48 2.63 4.74
C ASN A 259 12.28 3.88 5.61
N ARG A 260 11.68 3.71 6.79
CA ARG A 260 11.46 4.82 7.72
C ARG A 260 12.79 5.40 8.21
N THR A 261 13.73 4.55 8.62
CA THR A 261 15.07 4.99 9.06
C THR A 261 15.80 5.76 7.97
N ASP A 262 15.77 5.28 6.72
CA ASP A 262 16.39 5.96 5.59
C ASP A 262 15.77 7.33 5.32
N VAL A 263 14.45 7.43 5.41
CA VAL A 263 13.71 8.69 5.22
C VAL A 263 14.03 9.67 6.35
N GLU A 264 13.97 9.25 7.61
CA GLU A 264 14.31 10.09 8.76
C GLU A 264 15.77 10.58 8.69
N ALA A 265 16.70 9.73 8.28
CA ALA A 265 18.11 10.11 8.12
C ALA A 265 18.28 11.19 7.03
N LEU A 266 17.54 11.05 5.92
CA LEU A 266 17.55 12.04 4.85
C LEU A 266 16.95 13.38 5.29
N GLU A 267 15.81 13.36 5.99
CA GLU A 267 15.18 14.60 6.46
C GLU A 267 16.05 15.31 7.50
N ARG A 268 16.71 14.58 8.41
CA ARG A 268 17.71 15.17 9.33
C ARG A 268 18.88 15.80 8.58
N ALA A 269 19.40 15.13 7.56
CA ALA A 269 20.50 15.67 6.75
C ALA A 269 20.09 16.95 5.99
N ARG A 270 18.83 17.03 5.53
CA ARG A 270 18.30 18.24 4.88
C ARG A 270 18.14 19.39 5.85
N ALA A 271 17.51 19.16 7.01
CA ALA A 271 17.36 20.20 8.03
C ALA A 271 18.72 20.79 8.42
N TRP A 272 19.73 19.93 8.61
CA TRP A 272 21.09 20.37 8.90
C TRP A 272 21.72 21.20 7.77
N ALA A 273 21.39 20.92 6.51
CA ALA A 273 21.89 21.67 5.35
C ALA A 273 21.12 22.98 5.07
N GLU A 274 19.94 23.17 5.67
CA GLU A 274 19.19 24.43 5.60
C GLU A 274 19.59 25.39 6.73
N ASP A 275 20.06 24.84 7.85
CA ASP A 275 20.53 25.59 9.02
C ASP A 275 22.02 26.01 8.94
N ASN A 276 22.79 25.52 7.96
CA ASN A 276 24.22 25.83 7.74
C ASN A 276 24.48 26.28 6.30
#